data_AF-R8W6E8-F1
#
_entry.id   AF-R8W6E8-F1
#
_cell.length_a   1.000
_cell.length_b   1.000
_cell.length_c   1.000
_cell.angle_alpha   90.00
_cell.angle_beta   90.00
_cell.angle_gamma   90.00
#
_symmetry.space_group_name_H-M   'P 1'
#
loop_
_entity.id
_entity.type
_entity.pdbx_description
1 polymer ?
#
loop_
_entity_poly.entity_id
_entity_poly.type
_entity_poly.pdbx_seq_one_letter_code
_entity_poly.pdbx_strand_id
1 'polypeptide(L)'
;MTHQEKIYPVQTCARVEFCNNQGFELAFMDEFLAKELGYDSFADFQYCAGSFLLFSIHPDDIAAFQAFVKIPACPEDWTGRLRCKDGTFAYYRMTNQQLREDGGRRLVVCECVQMKDTAPAAQSAQCANATDENIFLKLAEDIPLGILRCRYERSTRALHTLFCNPPLCAITGYPIAQWQRADMDWMKSIVYSQDRACIAQAMGSLLGDADTTHCEFRIVRGEEHAWMQMTVRVTERCADGLTAEAAFLDISQIKRAEQALYLQNYCLERLNESLFFGMIVKEVGLDQRPLYASENIK
;
A
#
# COMPACT_ATOMS: atom_id res chain seq x y z
N MET A 1 -46.25 -35.42 21.27
CA MET A 1 -45.25 -34.42 21.69
C MET A 1 -44.51 -34.01 20.44
N THR A 2 -44.77 -32.80 20.00
CA THR A 2 -44.37 -32.21 18.72
C THR A 2 -42.88 -31.87 18.74
N HIS A 3 -42.12 -32.47 17.83
CA HIS A 3 -40.75 -32.05 17.52
C HIS A 3 -40.84 -30.65 16.89
N GLN A 4 -40.48 -29.61 17.64
CA GLN A 4 -40.21 -28.31 17.06
C GLN A 4 -38.85 -28.39 16.36
N GLU A 5 -38.88 -28.43 15.02
CA GLU A 5 -37.75 -28.00 14.21
C GLU A 5 -37.43 -26.56 14.60
N LYS A 6 -36.25 -26.36 15.20
CA LYS A 6 -35.65 -25.03 15.31
C LYS A 6 -35.35 -24.56 13.90
N ILE A 7 -36.23 -23.76 13.35
CA ILE A 7 -35.96 -22.96 12.15
C ILE A 7 -34.91 -21.93 12.57
N TYR A 8 -33.64 -22.23 12.29
CA TYR A 8 -32.57 -21.25 12.35
C TYR A 8 -32.81 -20.23 11.23
N PRO A 9 -32.69 -18.91 11.49
CA PRO A 9 -32.77 -17.92 10.43
C PRO A 9 -31.67 -18.22 9.41
N VAL A 10 -32.02 -18.18 8.12
CA VAL A 10 -31.08 -18.39 7.01
C VAL A 10 -29.90 -17.43 7.19
N GLN A 11 -28.78 -17.95 7.69
CA GLN A 11 -27.53 -17.22 7.77
C GLN A 11 -27.14 -16.97 6.31
N THR A 12 -27.21 -15.72 5.85
CA THR A 12 -26.82 -15.36 4.48
C THR A 12 -25.36 -15.69 4.30
N CYS A 13 -25.10 -16.77 3.60
CA CYS A 13 -23.77 -17.22 3.26
C CYS A 13 -23.42 -16.69 1.87
N ALA A 14 -22.31 -15.97 1.77
CA ALA A 14 -21.85 -15.41 0.51
C ALA A 14 -20.77 -16.30 -0.10
N ARG A 15 -20.89 -16.61 -1.38
CA ARG A 15 -19.89 -17.37 -2.11
C ARG A 15 -18.76 -16.47 -2.60
N VAL A 16 -17.53 -16.94 -2.41
CA VAL A 16 -16.31 -16.32 -2.95
C VAL A 16 -15.55 -17.39 -3.71
N GLU A 17 -15.06 -17.03 -4.89
CA GLU A 17 -14.24 -17.91 -5.72
C GLU A 17 -12.94 -17.22 -6.09
N PHE A 18 -11.82 -17.91 -5.91
CA PHE A 18 -10.50 -17.37 -6.22
C PHE A 18 -9.57 -18.44 -6.76
N CYS A 19 -8.59 -18.05 -7.56
CA CYS A 19 -7.60 -18.95 -8.12
C CYS A 19 -6.70 -19.53 -7.03
N ASN A 20 -6.40 -20.83 -7.08
CA ASN A 20 -5.41 -21.47 -6.22
C ASN A 20 -3.98 -21.18 -6.75
N ASN A 21 -3.61 -19.91 -6.77
CA ASN A 21 -2.28 -19.41 -7.12
C ASN A 21 -1.75 -18.54 -5.98
N GLN A 22 -0.47 -18.11 -6.05
CA GLN A 22 0.18 -17.37 -4.96
C GLN A 22 -0.57 -16.08 -4.53
N GLY A 23 -1.32 -15.44 -5.44
CA GLY A 23 -2.06 -14.21 -5.17
C GLY A 23 -3.52 -14.39 -4.76
N PHE A 24 -4.10 -15.58 -4.96
CA PHE A 24 -5.53 -15.83 -4.79
C PHE A 24 -6.42 -14.82 -5.54
N GLU A 25 -6.23 -14.74 -6.87
CA GLU A 25 -7.00 -13.84 -7.73
C GLU A 25 -8.50 -14.19 -7.69
N LEU A 26 -9.34 -13.25 -7.29
CA LEU A 26 -10.78 -13.37 -7.23
C LEU A 26 -11.37 -13.55 -8.62
N ALA A 27 -11.95 -14.72 -8.85
CA ALA A 27 -12.76 -15.02 -10.02
C ALA A 27 -14.21 -14.54 -9.81
N PHE A 28 -14.71 -14.60 -8.57
CA PHE A 28 -16.07 -14.23 -8.24
C PHE A 28 -16.21 -13.84 -6.77
N MET A 29 -17.12 -12.89 -6.49
CA MET A 29 -17.60 -12.56 -5.16
C MET A 29 -19.10 -12.26 -5.26
N ASP A 30 -19.89 -12.84 -4.38
CA ASP A 30 -21.31 -12.49 -4.27
C ASP A 30 -21.51 -10.99 -4.00
N GLU A 31 -22.45 -10.37 -4.70
CA GLU A 31 -22.76 -8.94 -4.50
C GLU A 31 -23.16 -8.62 -3.07
N PHE A 32 -23.75 -9.58 -2.36
CA PHE A 32 -24.09 -9.45 -0.96
C PHE A 32 -22.84 -9.17 -0.11
N LEU A 33 -21.76 -9.94 -0.30
CA LEU A 33 -20.50 -9.72 0.43
C LEU A 33 -19.84 -8.40 0.04
N ALA A 34 -19.85 -8.05 -1.25
CA ALA A 34 -19.31 -6.77 -1.68
C ALA A 34 -20.00 -5.60 -0.96
N LYS A 35 -21.34 -5.62 -0.91
CA LYS A 35 -22.15 -4.62 -0.20
C LYS A 35 -21.96 -4.66 1.31
N GLU A 36 -21.82 -5.83 1.90
CA GLU A 36 -21.55 -5.99 3.33
C GLU A 36 -20.18 -5.42 3.73
N LEU A 37 -19.18 -5.54 2.84
CA LEU A 37 -17.88 -4.89 2.98
C LEU A 37 -17.89 -3.40 2.62
N GLY A 38 -19.03 -2.83 2.24
CA GLY A 38 -19.21 -1.42 1.93
C GLY A 38 -18.95 -1.01 0.47
N TYR A 39 -18.81 -1.97 -0.45
CA TYR A 39 -18.63 -1.72 -1.88
C TYR A 39 -19.95 -1.80 -2.64
N ASP A 40 -20.09 -1.04 -3.72
CA ASP A 40 -21.35 -0.97 -4.46
C ASP A 40 -21.61 -2.27 -5.28
N SER A 41 -20.54 -2.94 -5.69
CA SER A 41 -20.56 -4.18 -6.47
C SER A 41 -19.22 -4.93 -6.39
N PHE A 42 -19.16 -6.15 -6.93
CA PHE A 42 -17.88 -6.84 -7.10
C PHE A 42 -16.91 -6.07 -8.02
N ALA A 43 -17.40 -5.38 -9.04
CA ALA A 43 -16.56 -4.56 -9.90
C ALA A 43 -15.97 -3.35 -9.15
N ASP A 44 -16.77 -2.69 -8.31
CA ASP A 44 -16.30 -1.62 -7.42
C ASP A 44 -15.26 -2.14 -6.41
N PHE A 45 -15.51 -3.31 -5.81
CA PHE A 45 -14.53 -4.01 -4.98
C PHE A 45 -13.22 -4.24 -5.75
N GLN A 46 -13.28 -4.79 -6.97
CA GLN A 46 -12.08 -5.07 -7.77
C GLN A 46 -11.32 -3.79 -8.17
N TYR A 47 -12.02 -2.68 -8.33
CA TYR A 47 -11.41 -1.40 -8.63
C TYR A 47 -10.72 -0.79 -7.40
N CYS A 48 -11.39 -0.80 -6.24
CA CYS A 48 -10.93 -0.14 -5.01
C CYS A 48 -9.99 -0.99 -4.15
N ALA A 49 -10.27 -2.28 -3.99
CA ALA A 49 -9.48 -3.22 -3.19
C ALA A 49 -8.59 -4.12 -4.05
N GLY A 50 -8.84 -4.16 -5.36
CA GLY A 50 -8.08 -4.93 -6.33
C GLY A 50 -8.60 -6.35 -6.53
N SER A 51 -7.91 -7.13 -7.37
CA SER A 51 -8.39 -8.44 -7.83
C SER A 51 -7.91 -9.61 -6.98
N PHE A 52 -7.05 -9.41 -5.99
CA PHE A 52 -6.47 -10.50 -5.20
C PHE A 52 -7.03 -10.50 -3.78
N LEU A 53 -7.54 -11.65 -3.33
CA LEU A 53 -8.22 -11.77 -2.04
C LEU A 53 -7.31 -11.42 -0.85
N LEU A 54 -5.99 -11.64 -0.99
CA LEU A 54 -5.02 -11.32 0.07
C LEU A 54 -5.02 -9.84 0.48
N PHE A 55 -5.33 -8.92 -0.43
CA PHE A 55 -5.37 -7.48 -0.10
C PHE A 55 -6.58 -7.06 0.73
N SER A 56 -7.54 -7.97 0.85
CA SER A 56 -8.69 -7.78 1.71
C SER A 56 -8.57 -8.60 2.98
N ILE A 57 -7.55 -9.44 3.16
CA ILE A 57 -7.30 -10.18 4.39
C ILE A 57 -6.32 -9.39 5.27
N HIS A 58 -6.58 -9.35 6.57
CA HIS A 58 -5.65 -8.73 7.51
C HIS A 58 -4.27 -9.42 7.48
N PRO A 59 -3.14 -8.67 7.52
CA PRO A 59 -1.79 -9.23 7.40
C PRO A 59 -1.50 -10.46 8.29
N ASP A 60 -1.85 -10.43 9.58
CA ASP A 60 -1.60 -11.57 10.48
C ASP A 60 -2.39 -12.82 10.10
N ASP A 61 -3.54 -12.64 9.45
CA ASP A 61 -4.42 -13.73 9.08
C ASP A 61 -3.99 -14.35 7.73
N ILE A 62 -3.07 -13.72 6.99
CA ILE A 62 -2.56 -14.20 5.69
C ILE A 62 -1.88 -15.57 5.84
N ALA A 63 -1.03 -15.76 6.85
CA ALA A 63 -0.32 -17.03 7.04
C ALA A 63 -1.30 -18.17 7.35
N ALA A 64 -2.28 -17.92 8.22
CA ALA A 64 -3.33 -18.87 8.55
C ALA A 64 -4.22 -19.17 7.33
N PHE A 65 -4.58 -18.14 6.55
CA PHE A 65 -5.36 -18.29 5.32
C PHE A 65 -4.61 -19.13 4.28
N GLN A 66 -3.32 -18.87 4.07
CA GLN A 66 -2.48 -19.65 3.17
C GLN A 66 -2.40 -21.12 3.59
N ALA A 67 -2.32 -21.41 4.89
CA ALA A 67 -2.34 -22.78 5.39
C ALA A 67 -3.69 -23.46 5.13
N PHE A 68 -4.79 -22.76 5.38
CA PHE A 68 -6.15 -23.22 5.07
C PHE A 68 -6.33 -23.56 3.59
N VAL A 69 -5.90 -22.67 2.68
CA VAL A 69 -6.07 -22.89 1.24
C VAL A 69 -5.19 -24.04 0.70
N LYS A 70 -4.02 -24.29 1.31
CA LYS A 70 -3.10 -25.35 0.89
C LYS A 70 -3.66 -26.76 1.06
N ILE A 71 -4.60 -26.96 1.98
CA ILE A 71 -5.22 -28.26 2.26
C ILE A 71 -6.54 -28.31 1.48
N PRO A 72 -6.65 -29.06 0.37
CA PRO A 72 -7.89 -29.13 -0.39
C PRO A 72 -8.99 -29.80 0.43
N ALA A 73 -10.19 -29.20 0.42
CA ALA A 73 -11.31 -29.63 1.26
C ALA A 73 -10.90 -29.70 2.75
N CYS A 74 -10.24 -28.63 3.22
CA CYS A 74 -9.86 -28.50 4.62
C CYS A 74 -11.09 -28.74 5.51
N PRO A 75 -11.04 -29.71 6.45
CA PRO A 75 -12.17 -30.03 7.31
C PRO A 75 -12.43 -28.95 8.38
N GLU A 76 -11.48 -28.03 8.55
CA GLU A 76 -11.56 -26.92 9.49
C GLU A 76 -11.92 -25.63 8.77
N ASP A 77 -12.84 -24.86 9.37
CA ASP A 77 -13.20 -23.53 8.92
C ASP A 77 -12.03 -22.56 9.14
N TRP A 78 -11.81 -21.65 8.19
CA TRP A 78 -10.93 -20.51 8.42
C TRP A 78 -11.73 -19.36 9.02
N THR A 79 -11.16 -18.69 10.03
CA THR A 79 -11.72 -17.44 10.57
C THR A 79 -10.64 -16.38 10.50
N GLY A 80 -10.99 -15.22 9.97
CA GLY A 80 -10.07 -14.10 9.88
C GLY A 80 -10.78 -12.80 9.54
N ARG A 81 -10.01 -11.73 9.54
CA ARG A 81 -10.49 -10.37 9.33
C ARG A 81 -10.44 -10.02 7.85
N LEU A 82 -11.56 -9.54 7.33
CA LEU A 82 -11.65 -8.92 6.00
C LEU A 82 -11.76 -7.40 6.12
N ARG A 83 -11.08 -6.68 5.22
CA ARG A 83 -11.05 -5.22 5.13
C ARG A 83 -12.30 -4.68 4.42
N CYS A 84 -13.01 -3.79 5.09
CA CYS A 84 -14.11 -3.00 4.55
C CYS A 84 -13.61 -1.83 3.69
N LYS A 85 -14.49 -1.23 2.86
CA LYS A 85 -14.16 -0.09 1.99
C LYS A 85 -13.67 1.13 2.76
N ASP A 86 -14.11 1.30 4.01
CA ASP A 86 -13.72 2.39 4.90
C ASP A 86 -12.41 2.14 5.67
N GLY A 87 -11.71 1.03 5.40
CA GLY A 87 -10.45 0.65 6.06
C GLY A 87 -10.63 -0.17 7.34
N THR A 88 -11.84 -0.29 7.87
CA THR A 88 -12.11 -1.11 9.06
C THR A 88 -12.02 -2.61 8.75
N PHE A 89 -11.89 -3.44 9.79
CA PHE A 89 -11.84 -4.88 9.66
C PHE A 89 -13.03 -5.54 10.35
N ALA A 90 -13.66 -6.50 9.66
CA ALA A 90 -14.74 -7.32 10.20
C ALA A 90 -14.36 -8.80 10.15
N TYR A 91 -14.80 -9.58 11.14
CA TYR A 91 -14.53 -11.02 11.19
C TYR A 91 -15.45 -11.79 10.26
N TYR A 92 -14.84 -12.67 9.47
CA TYR A 92 -15.53 -13.60 8.60
C TYR A 92 -15.02 -15.00 8.83
N ARG A 93 -15.93 -15.95 8.66
CA ARG A 93 -15.63 -17.37 8.64
C ARG A 93 -15.81 -17.89 7.23
N MET A 94 -14.77 -18.53 6.68
CA MET A 94 -14.81 -19.23 5.42
C MET A 94 -14.91 -20.74 5.65
N THR A 95 -15.91 -21.34 5.03
CA THR A 95 -16.29 -22.76 5.18
C THR A 95 -16.51 -23.39 3.80
N ASN A 96 -16.80 -24.69 3.77
CA ASN A 96 -17.18 -25.43 2.57
C ASN A 96 -16.19 -25.23 1.40
N GLN A 97 -14.90 -25.35 1.69
CA GLN A 97 -13.87 -25.18 0.69
C GLN A 97 -13.94 -26.30 -0.36
N GLN A 98 -14.15 -25.93 -1.62
CA GLN A 98 -14.21 -26.85 -2.74
C GLN A 98 -13.21 -26.45 -3.82
N LEU A 99 -12.54 -27.44 -4.40
CA LEU A 99 -11.65 -27.23 -5.55
C LEU A 99 -12.43 -27.50 -6.83
N ARG A 100 -12.50 -26.50 -7.72
CA ARG A 100 -13.12 -26.60 -9.04
C ARG A 100 -12.08 -26.38 -10.12
N GLU A 101 -12.05 -27.25 -11.13
CA GLU A 101 -11.26 -26.99 -12.34
C GLU A 101 -12.13 -26.29 -13.38
N ASP A 102 -11.64 -25.18 -13.91
CA ASP A 102 -12.31 -24.40 -14.95
C ASP A 102 -11.29 -23.94 -15.99
N GLY A 103 -11.36 -24.48 -17.21
CA GLY A 103 -10.48 -24.09 -18.32
C GLY A 103 -8.98 -24.20 -18.03
N GLY A 104 -8.56 -25.16 -17.17
CA GLY A 104 -7.16 -25.32 -16.74
C GLY A 104 -6.75 -24.45 -15.54
N ARG A 105 -7.65 -23.61 -15.02
CA ARG A 105 -7.47 -22.90 -13.74
C ARG A 105 -8.05 -23.74 -12.62
N ARG A 106 -7.32 -23.80 -11.49
CA ARG A 106 -7.82 -24.37 -10.25
C ARG A 106 -8.43 -23.27 -9.43
N LEU A 107 -9.74 -23.29 -9.25
CA LEU A 107 -10.50 -22.35 -8.44
C LEU A 107 -10.79 -22.99 -7.09
N VAL A 108 -10.67 -22.19 -6.03
CA VAL A 108 -11.15 -22.49 -4.70
C VAL A 108 -12.46 -21.75 -4.52
N VAL A 109 -13.51 -22.49 -4.20
CA VAL A 109 -14.84 -21.96 -3.89
C VAL A 109 -15.04 -22.10 -2.39
N CYS A 110 -15.38 -21.00 -1.73
CA CYS A 110 -15.65 -20.97 -0.30
C CYS A 110 -16.95 -20.24 0.00
N GLU A 111 -17.54 -20.63 1.11
CA GLU A 111 -18.72 -20.01 1.72
C GLU A 111 -18.27 -19.08 2.85
N CYS A 112 -18.59 -17.80 2.74
CA CYS A 112 -18.15 -16.74 3.64
C CYS A 112 -19.33 -16.21 4.47
N VAL A 113 -19.17 -16.15 5.79
CA VAL A 113 -20.20 -15.67 6.72
C VAL A 113 -19.60 -14.66 7.69
N GLN A 114 -20.21 -13.49 7.81
CA GLN A 114 -19.80 -12.50 8.81
C GLN A 114 -20.13 -12.97 10.22
N MET A 115 -19.17 -12.82 11.13
CA MET A 115 -19.33 -13.14 12.55
C MET A 115 -19.76 -11.88 13.30
N LYS A 116 -21.07 -11.71 13.50
CA LYS A 116 -21.63 -10.47 14.07
C LYS A 116 -21.44 -10.28 15.59
N ASP A 117 -21.00 -11.29 16.35
CA ASP A 117 -20.89 -11.17 17.82
C ASP A 117 -19.87 -12.11 18.52
N THR A 118 -18.87 -12.63 17.81
CA THR A 118 -17.85 -13.50 18.45
C THR A 118 -16.48 -13.31 17.83
N ALA A 119 -15.59 -12.57 18.50
CA ALA A 119 -14.17 -12.89 18.42
C ALA A 119 -14.03 -14.35 18.91
N PRO A 120 -13.38 -15.26 18.16
CA PRO A 120 -13.28 -16.65 18.56
C PRO A 120 -12.66 -16.76 19.97
N ALA A 121 -13.31 -17.52 20.85
CA ALA A 121 -12.97 -17.66 22.28
C ALA A 121 -11.63 -18.39 22.55
N ALA A 122 -10.78 -18.53 21.54
CA ALA A 122 -9.51 -19.25 21.59
C ALA A 122 -8.36 -18.42 20.98
N GLN A 123 -8.20 -17.16 21.42
CA GLN A 123 -6.96 -16.39 21.22
C GLN A 123 -6.79 -15.24 22.24
N SER A 124 -7.56 -15.26 23.34
CA SER A 124 -7.55 -14.21 24.39
C SER A 124 -6.28 -14.16 25.24
N ALA A 125 -5.25 -14.95 24.91
CA ALA A 125 -3.91 -14.81 25.50
C ALA A 125 -3.00 -13.82 24.74
N GLN A 126 -3.41 -13.30 23.57
CA GLN A 126 -2.64 -12.31 22.79
C GLN A 126 -3.23 -10.89 22.82
N CYS A 127 -4.30 -10.66 23.60
CA CYS A 127 -4.97 -9.36 23.73
C CYS A 127 -4.18 -8.30 24.54
N ALA A 128 -2.90 -8.54 24.83
CA ALA A 128 -1.98 -7.49 25.28
C ALA A 128 -1.20 -6.85 24.11
N ASN A 129 -1.16 -7.49 22.93
CA ASN A 129 -0.45 -7.00 21.74
C ASN A 129 -1.40 -6.35 20.70
N ALA A 130 -2.71 -6.64 20.77
CA ALA A 130 -3.71 -6.14 19.84
C ALA A 130 -3.98 -4.62 19.93
N THR A 131 -3.52 -3.97 21.01
CA THR A 131 -3.63 -2.52 21.16
C THR A 131 -2.65 -1.77 20.27
N ASP A 132 -1.49 -2.35 19.94
CA ASP A 132 -0.43 -1.65 19.20
C ASP A 132 -0.60 -1.75 17.67
N GLU A 133 -1.23 -2.81 17.16
CA GLU A 133 -1.24 -3.15 15.72
C GLU A 133 -2.51 -2.69 14.98
N ASN A 134 -3.66 -2.64 15.67
CA ASN A 134 -4.86 -1.95 15.19
C ASN A 134 -4.65 -0.43 15.16
N ILE A 135 -3.79 0.06 16.06
CA ILE A 135 -3.23 1.41 16.01
C ILE A 135 -2.32 1.54 14.78
N PHE A 136 -1.44 0.58 14.49
CA PHE A 136 -0.57 0.63 13.30
C PHE A 136 -1.36 0.74 11.98
N LEU A 137 -2.44 -0.02 11.78
CA LEU A 137 -3.26 0.07 10.55
C LEU A 137 -4.07 1.37 10.47
N LYS A 138 -4.68 1.82 11.57
CA LYS A 138 -5.36 3.13 11.61
C LYS A 138 -4.37 4.28 11.40
N LEU A 139 -3.21 4.22 12.06
CA LEU A 139 -2.13 5.19 11.86
C LEU A 139 -1.63 5.13 10.41
N ALA A 140 -1.44 3.95 9.82
CA ALA A 140 -0.96 3.81 8.44
C ALA A 140 -1.94 4.35 7.39
N GLU A 141 -3.23 4.43 7.69
CA GLU A 141 -4.25 5.06 6.83
C GLU A 141 -4.33 6.58 7.06
N ASP A 142 -4.13 7.05 8.28
CA ASP A 142 -4.10 8.49 8.64
C ASP A 142 -2.74 9.17 8.33
N ILE A 143 -1.67 8.38 8.19
CA ILE A 143 -0.34 8.86 7.83
C ILE A 143 -0.34 9.21 6.33
N PRO A 144 0.04 10.43 5.94
CA PRO A 144 0.10 10.87 4.54
C PRO A 144 1.33 10.30 3.80
N LEU A 145 1.71 9.05 4.10
CA LEU A 145 2.79 8.30 3.47
C LEU A 145 2.20 7.11 2.72
N GLY A 146 2.65 6.92 1.49
CA GLY A 146 2.39 5.67 0.77
C GLY A 146 3.18 4.54 1.41
N ILE A 147 2.54 3.44 1.75
CA ILE A 147 3.17 2.25 2.31
C ILE A 147 2.97 1.11 1.33
N LEU A 148 4.06 0.41 1.00
CA LEU A 148 4.09 -0.79 0.17
C LEU A 148 4.85 -1.87 0.93
N ARG A 149 4.27 -3.07 1.03
CA ARG A 149 5.01 -4.27 1.41
C ARG A 149 5.09 -5.19 0.22
N CYS A 150 6.28 -5.66 -0.12
CA CYS A 150 6.49 -6.54 -1.25
C CYS A 150 7.48 -7.65 -0.91
N ARG A 151 7.40 -8.74 -1.67
CA ARG A 151 8.36 -9.84 -1.66
C ARG A 151 9.01 -9.93 -3.02
N TYR A 152 10.33 -10.01 -3.03
CA TYR A 152 11.11 -10.25 -4.24
C TYR A 152 11.67 -11.66 -4.22
N GLU A 153 11.43 -12.43 -5.28
CA GLU A 153 11.93 -13.78 -5.49
C GLU A 153 13.10 -13.75 -6.49
N ARG A 154 14.26 -14.28 -6.09
CA ARG A 154 15.51 -14.14 -6.86
C ARG A 154 15.54 -15.09 -8.05
N SER A 155 15.06 -16.32 -7.89
CA SER A 155 15.03 -17.35 -8.93
C SER A 155 14.23 -16.94 -10.17
N THR A 156 13.05 -16.34 -9.96
CA THR A 156 12.12 -15.90 -11.00
C THR A 156 12.26 -14.41 -11.35
N ARG A 157 12.97 -13.64 -10.52
CA ARG A 157 13.01 -12.17 -10.55
C ARG A 157 11.62 -11.55 -10.42
N ALA A 158 10.69 -12.26 -9.80
CA ALA A 158 9.32 -11.80 -9.59
C ALA A 158 9.24 -10.85 -8.39
N LEU A 159 8.41 -9.83 -8.55
CA LEU A 159 7.99 -8.95 -7.46
C LEU A 159 6.54 -9.28 -7.13
N HIS A 160 6.26 -9.52 -5.86
CA HIS A 160 4.92 -9.77 -5.35
C HIS A 160 4.55 -8.68 -4.35
N THR A 161 3.56 -7.87 -4.71
CA THR A 161 2.99 -6.91 -3.77
C THR A 161 2.15 -7.68 -2.74
N LEU A 162 2.44 -7.48 -1.45
CA LEU A 162 1.74 -8.12 -0.33
C LEU A 162 0.73 -7.15 0.32
N PHE A 163 1.06 -5.87 0.34
CA PHE A 163 0.22 -4.82 0.90
C PHE A 163 0.52 -3.48 0.24
N CYS A 164 -0.49 -2.65 0.06
CA CYS A 164 -0.35 -1.24 -0.27
C CYS A 164 -1.52 -0.44 0.31
N ASN A 165 -1.23 0.73 0.89
CA ASN A 165 -2.25 1.57 1.50
C ASN A 165 -2.87 2.57 0.48
N PRO A 166 -4.06 3.14 0.78
CA PRO A 166 -4.70 4.14 -0.09
C PRO A 166 -3.84 5.39 -0.37
N PRO A 167 -3.10 5.98 0.61
CA PRO A 167 -2.18 7.07 0.36
C PRO A 167 -1.15 6.78 -0.75
N LEU A 168 -0.63 5.54 -0.88
CA LEU A 168 0.28 5.19 -1.98
C LEU A 168 -0.39 5.37 -3.34
N CYS A 169 -1.65 4.97 -3.47
CA CYS A 169 -2.40 5.12 -4.71
C CYS A 169 -2.69 6.59 -5.00
N ALA A 170 -3.10 7.35 -3.97
CA ALA A 170 -3.41 8.77 -4.08
C ALA A 170 -2.18 9.62 -4.46
N ILE A 171 -1.04 9.38 -3.81
CA ILE A 171 0.21 10.03 -4.21
C ILE A 171 0.56 9.52 -5.60
N THR A 172 0.77 8.23 -5.84
CA THR A 172 1.34 7.80 -7.13
C THR A 172 0.41 7.96 -8.34
N GLY A 173 -0.88 8.16 -8.14
CA GLY A 173 -1.87 8.26 -9.21
C GLY A 173 -2.22 6.92 -9.85
N TYR A 174 -1.66 5.82 -9.36
CA TYR A 174 -1.92 4.47 -9.84
C TYR A 174 -2.92 3.75 -8.93
N PRO A 175 -3.95 3.11 -9.49
CA PRO A 175 -4.93 2.37 -8.69
C PRO A 175 -4.29 1.13 -8.06
N ILE A 176 -4.89 0.66 -6.96
CA ILE A 176 -4.39 -0.50 -6.21
C ILE A 176 -4.18 -1.71 -7.13
N ALA A 177 -5.10 -1.96 -8.07
CA ALA A 177 -5.05 -3.09 -8.98
C ALA A 177 -3.76 -3.12 -9.84
N GLN A 178 -3.18 -1.97 -10.15
CA GLN A 178 -1.89 -1.91 -10.86
C GLN A 178 -0.73 -2.23 -9.93
N TRP A 179 -0.74 -1.72 -8.71
CA TRP A 179 0.24 -2.07 -7.68
C TRP A 179 0.25 -3.56 -7.35
N GLN A 180 -0.90 -4.22 -7.39
CA GLN A 180 -1.00 -5.66 -7.13
C GLN A 180 -0.38 -6.51 -8.25
N ARG A 181 -0.52 -6.04 -9.49
CA ARG A 181 0.05 -6.70 -10.69
C ARG A 181 1.44 -6.17 -11.02
N ALA A 182 2.04 -5.38 -10.12
CA ALA A 182 3.35 -4.78 -10.31
C ALA A 182 4.41 -5.87 -10.42
N ASP A 183 5.10 -5.88 -11.55
CA ASP A 183 6.35 -6.60 -11.72
C ASP A 183 7.52 -5.61 -11.76
N MET A 184 8.74 -6.15 -11.88
CA MET A 184 9.95 -5.35 -11.93
C MET A 184 10.00 -4.41 -13.14
N ASP A 185 9.40 -4.79 -14.27
CA ASP A 185 9.40 -3.99 -15.50
C ASP A 185 8.42 -2.83 -15.39
N TRP A 186 7.22 -3.07 -14.84
CA TRP A 186 6.24 -2.04 -14.54
C TRP A 186 6.79 -1.05 -13.51
N MET A 187 7.37 -1.54 -12.40
CA MET A 187 8.01 -0.68 -11.38
C MET A 187 9.10 0.22 -11.99
N LYS A 188 9.88 -0.30 -12.95
CA LYS A 188 10.89 0.48 -13.68
C LYS A 188 10.25 1.46 -14.67
N SER A 189 9.10 1.12 -15.24
CA SER A 189 8.39 1.94 -16.23
C SER A 189 7.83 3.22 -15.61
N ILE A 190 7.32 3.14 -14.37
CA ILE A 190 6.75 4.28 -13.65
C ILE A 190 7.81 5.21 -13.05
N VAL A 191 9.09 4.80 -13.06
CA VAL A 191 10.23 5.66 -12.66
C VAL A 191 10.67 6.50 -13.85
N TYR A 192 10.82 7.81 -13.62
CA TYR A 192 11.33 8.75 -14.61
C TYR A 192 12.69 8.30 -15.15
N SER A 193 12.88 8.41 -16.47
CA SER A 193 13.97 7.76 -17.19
C SER A 193 15.37 8.08 -16.63
N GLN A 194 15.61 9.33 -16.23
CA GLN A 194 16.88 9.78 -15.67
C GLN A 194 17.16 9.21 -14.27
N ASP A 195 16.12 8.83 -13.52
CA ASP A 195 16.25 8.41 -12.13
C ASP A 195 16.33 6.88 -11.99
N ARG A 196 16.16 6.13 -13.09
CA ARG A 196 16.21 4.66 -13.12
C ARG A 196 17.54 4.09 -12.62
N ALA A 197 18.65 4.79 -12.87
CA ALA A 197 19.96 4.36 -12.38
C ALA A 197 20.05 4.45 -10.85
N CYS A 198 19.48 5.51 -10.25
CA CYS A 198 19.43 5.67 -8.80
C CYS A 198 18.59 4.56 -8.14
N ILE A 199 17.42 4.25 -8.71
CA ILE A 199 16.58 3.14 -8.23
C ILE A 199 17.28 1.78 -8.38
N ALA A 200 17.93 1.53 -9.51
CA ALA A 200 18.68 0.29 -9.71
C ALA A 200 19.80 0.11 -8.68
N GLN A 201 20.49 1.21 -8.32
CA GLN A 201 21.50 1.19 -7.26
C GLN A 201 20.88 0.92 -5.88
N ALA A 202 19.79 1.59 -5.54
CA ALA A 202 19.08 1.38 -4.27
C ALA A 202 18.60 -0.08 -4.14
N MET A 203 18.01 -0.64 -5.18
CA MET A 203 17.61 -2.06 -5.22
C MET A 203 18.81 -3.00 -5.17
N GLY A 204 19.91 -2.68 -5.87
CA GLY A 204 21.14 -3.44 -5.82
C GLY A 204 21.71 -3.56 -4.40
N SER A 205 21.68 -2.46 -3.64
CA SER A 205 22.09 -2.45 -2.23
C SER A 205 21.21 -3.38 -1.37
N LEU A 206 19.88 -3.33 -1.54
CA LEU A 206 18.95 -4.19 -0.80
C LEU A 206 19.12 -5.67 -1.13
N LEU A 207 19.35 -5.99 -2.41
CA LEU A 207 19.58 -7.35 -2.90
C LEU A 207 20.96 -7.91 -2.51
N GLY A 208 21.90 -7.04 -2.15
CA GLY A 208 23.09 -7.41 -1.40
C GLY A 208 22.73 -7.59 0.08
N ASP A 209 23.50 -6.93 0.95
CA ASP A 209 23.40 -7.10 2.41
C ASP A 209 22.80 -5.89 3.12
N ALA A 210 22.38 -4.83 2.41
CA ALA A 210 21.84 -3.64 3.05
C ALA A 210 20.39 -3.87 3.51
N ASP A 211 20.12 -3.70 4.79
CA ASP A 211 18.77 -3.86 5.36
C ASP A 211 17.87 -2.63 5.19
N THR A 212 18.46 -1.49 4.82
CA THR A 212 17.71 -0.27 4.51
C THR A 212 18.30 0.46 3.31
N THR A 213 17.46 1.17 2.58
CA THR A 213 17.91 2.13 1.57
C THR A 213 16.96 3.32 1.53
N HIS A 214 17.47 4.42 0.99
CA HIS A 214 16.72 5.65 0.83
C HIS A 214 17.11 6.31 -0.49
N CYS A 215 16.12 6.82 -1.21
CA CYS A 215 16.37 7.57 -2.44
C CYS A 215 15.23 8.56 -2.74
N GLU A 216 15.61 9.66 -3.39
CA GLU A 216 14.67 10.59 -4.01
C GLU A 216 14.67 10.37 -5.52
N PHE A 217 13.49 10.29 -6.10
CA PHE A 217 13.32 10.06 -7.54
C PHE A 217 11.97 10.56 -8.01
N ARG A 218 11.81 10.70 -9.31
CA ARG A 218 10.54 11.08 -9.91
C ARG A 218 9.77 9.85 -10.37
N ILE A 219 8.48 9.84 -10.08
CA ILE A 219 7.53 8.92 -10.71
C ILE A 219 6.77 9.63 -11.81
N VAL A 220 6.50 8.92 -12.90
CA VAL A 220 5.65 9.37 -14.01
C VAL A 220 4.19 9.21 -13.58
N ARG A 221 3.38 10.25 -13.76
CA ARG A 221 1.93 10.26 -13.51
C ARG A 221 1.24 10.87 -14.74
N GLY A 222 0.97 10.04 -15.75
CA GLY A 222 0.49 10.54 -17.05
C GLY A 222 1.55 11.39 -17.76
N GLU A 223 1.21 12.63 -18.11
CA GLU A 223 2.16 13.60 -18.72
C GLU A 223 3.02 14.32 -17.67
N GLU A 224 2.64 14.26 -16.40
CA GLU A 224 3.35 14.91 -15.31
C GLU A 224 4.31 13.93 -14.61
N HIS A 225 5.13 14.49 -13.74
CA HIS A 225 5.96 13.73 -12.82
C HIS A 225 5.86 14.32 -11.42
N ALA A 226 6.05 13.47 -10.43
CA ALA A 226 6.09 13.88 -9.04
C ALA A 226 7.36 13.39 -8.38
N TRP A 227 7.93 14.21 -7.51
CA TRP A 227 9.07 13.84 -6.71
C TRP A 227 8.63 13.00 -5.52
N MET A 228 9.26 11.85 -5.40
CA MET A 228 9.05 10.90 -4.32
C MET A 228 10.33 10.77 -3.53
N GLN A 229 10.18 10.78 -2.21
CA GLN A 229 11.18 10.25 -1.29
C GLN A 229 10.74 8.86 -0.88
N MET A 230 11.59 7.85 -1.10
CA MET A 230 11.33 6.48 -0.69
C MET A 230 12.35 6.03 0.33
N THR A 231 11.86 5.38 1.37
CA THR A 231 12.68 4.65 2.34
C THR A 231 12.21 3.22 2.35
N VAL A 232 13.13 2.27 2.15
CA VAL A 232 12.83 0.84 2.16
C VAL A 232 13.58 0.17 3.29
N ARG A 233 12.92 -0.77 3.97
CA ARG A 233 13.49 -1.64 4.99
C ARG A 233 13.22 -3.09 4.63
N VAL A 234 14.24 -3.93 4.64
CA VAL A 234 14.10 -5.38 4.55
C VAL A 234 13.63 -5.89 5.91
N THR A 235 12.49 -6.58 5.93
CA THR A 235 11.92 -7.17 7.15
C THR A 235 12.24 -8.65 7.28
N GLU A 236 12.50 -9.33 6.15
CA GLU A 236 12.83 -10.75 6.13
C GLU A 236 13.75 -11.06 4.95
N ARG A 237 14.77 -11.91 5.18
CA ARG A 237 15.60 -12.50 4.13
C ARG A 237 15.43 -14.00 4.13
N CYS A 238 15.21 -14.57 2.95
CA CYS A 238 15.14 -16.00 2.72
C CYS A 238 16.21 -16.41 1.70
N ALA A 239 16.49 -17.70 1.59
CA ALA A 239 17.48 -18.21 0.63
C ALA A 239 17.17 -17.81 -0.82
N ASP A 240 15.90 -17.66 -1.18
CA ASP A 240 15.45 -17.30 -2.54
C ASP A 240 14.84 -15.89 -2.64
N GLY A 241 15.07 -14.99 -1.68
CA GLY A 241 14.44 -13.68 -1.76
C GLY A 241 14.47 -12.82 -0.51
N LEU A 242 13.69 -11.76 -0.55
CA LEU A 242 13.49 -10.87 0.60
C LEU A 242 12.06 -10.33 0.65
N THR A 243 11.59 -10.05 1.85
CA THR A 243 10.38 -9.26 2.10
C THR A 243 10.81 -7.87 2.56
N ALA A 244 10.23 -6.82 1.98
CA ALA A 244 10.56 -5.45 2.30
C ALA A 244 9.31 -4.58 2.45
N GLU A 245 9.46 -3.52 3.24
CA GLU A 245 8.49 -2.46 3.46
C GLU A 245 9.07 -1.15 2.95
N ALA A 246 8.33 -0.44 2.11
CA ALA A 246 8.69 0.82 1.53
C ALA A 246 7.69 1.90 1.93
N ALA A 247 8.20 3.02 2.43
CA ALA A 247 7.45 4.23 2.70
C ALA A 247 7.77 5.29 1.65
N PHE A 248 6.74 5.97 1.15
CA PHE A 248 6.80 6.96 0.08
C PHE A 248 6.21 8.28 0.56
N LEU A 249 6.97 9.35 0.39
CA LEU A 249 6.51 10.72 0.65
C LEU A 249 6.56 11.51 -0.65
N ASP A 250 5.48 12.24 -0.97
CA ASP A 250 5.49 13.19 -2.09
C ASP A 250 6.20 14.47 -1.64
N ILE A 251 7.39 14.71 -2.20
CA ILE A 251 8.22 15.89 -1.90
C ILE A 251 8.15 16.94 -3.03
N SER A 252 7.17 16.85 -3.93
CA SER A 252 7.04 17.75 -5.08
C SER A 252 6.84 19.21 -4.67
N GLN A 253 6.15 19.48 -3.56
CA GLN A 253 6.02 20.84 -3.03
C GLN A 253 7.36 21.37 -2.49
N ILE A 254 8.13 20.52 -1.81
CA ILE A 254 9.45 20.86 -1.28
C ILE A 254 10.39 21.22 -2.43
N LYS A 255 10.46 20.38 -3.48
CA LYS A 255 11.30 20.65 -4.65
C LYS A 255 10.90 21.92 -5.39
N ARG A 256 9.61 22.22 -5.50
CA ARG A 256 9.13 23.49 -6.08
C ARG A 256 9.53 24.70 -5.24
N ALA A 257 9.45 24.61 -3.92
CA ALA A 257 9.87 25.67 -3.01
C ALA A 257 11.39 25.89 -3.06
N GLU A 258 12.18 24.81 -3.05
CA GLU A 258 13.65 24.86 -3.22
C GLU A 258 14.04 25.54 -4.53
N GLN A 259 13.38 25.18 -5.64
CA GLN A 259 13.66 25.77 -6.95
C GLN A 259 13.26 27.26 -7.02
N ALA A 260 12.13 27.63 -6.39
CA ALA A 260 11.71 29.03 -6.31
C ALA A 260 12.71 29.88 -5.50
N LEU A 261 13.17 29.36 -4.35
CA LEU A 261 14.20 30.01 -3.53
C LEU A 261 15.52 30.14 -4.29
N TYR A 262 15.94 29.08 -4.98
CA TYR A 262 17.15 29.12 -5.82
C TYR A 262 17.06 30.19 -6.90
N LEU A 263 15.94 30.26 -7.63
CA LEU A 263 15.75 31.27 -8.67
C LEU A 263 15.72 32.68 -8.10
N GLN A 264 15.08 32.88 -6.95
CA GLN A 264 15.05 34.18 -6.27
C GLN A 264 16.47 34.62 -5.88
N ASN A 265 17.26 33.73 -5.27
CA ASN A 265 18.64 34.04 -4.90
C ASN A 265 19.51 34.32 -6.12
N TYR A 266 19.39 33.51 -7.17
CA TYR A 266 20.10 33.73 -8.43
C TYR A 266 19.77 35.10 -9.05
N CYS A 267 18.49 35.49 -9.08
CA CYS A 267 18.06 36.80 -9.57
C CYS A 267 18.62 37.94 -8.70
N LEU A 268 18.62 37.77 -7.37
CA LEU A 268 19.19 38.77 -6.45
C LEU A 268 20.70 38.94 -6.64
N GLU A 269 21.45 37.84 -6.78
CA GLU A 269 22.89 37.86 -7.08
C GLU A 269 23.16 38.58 -8.40
N ARG A 270 22.42 38.22 -9.46
CA ARG A 270 22.57 38.86 -10.78
C ARG A 270 22.22 40.33 -10.77
N LEU A 271 21.20 40.73 -10.02
CA LEU A 271 20.88 42.14 -9.81
C LEU A 271 22.03 42.84 -9.09
N ASN A 272 22.54 42.28 -7.99
CA ASN A 272 23.65 42.86 -7.23
C ASN A 272 24.92 43.02 -8.09
N GLU A 273 25.26 42.02 -8.92
CA GLU A 273 26.38 42.10 -9.87
C GLU A 273 26.18 43.16 -10.96
N SER A 274 24.93 43.37 -11.39
CA SER A 274 24.60 44.28 -12.51
C SER A 274 24.27 45.71 -12.05
N LEU A 275 24.08 45.93 -10.75
CA LEU A 275 23.74 47.23 -10.19
C LEU A 275 24.94 48.18 -10.26
N PHE A 276 24.91 49.16 -11.16
CA PHE A 276 25.93 50.22 -11.22
C PHE A 276 25.88 51.20 -10.03
N PHE A 277 24.90 51.08 -9.13
CA PHE A 277 24.66 51.96 -7.99
C PHE A 277 24.31 51.16 -6.74
N GLY A 278 24.56 51.75 -5.57
CA GLY A 278 24.21 51.16 -4.29
C GLY A 278 22.70 51.13 -4.02
N MET A 279 22.17 49.99 -3.58
CA MET A 279 20.77 49.79 -3.18
C MET A 279 20.68 49.43 -1.70
N ILE A 280 19.84 50.15 -0.96
CA ILE A 280 19.49 49.86 0.43
C ILE A 280 17.99 49.63 0.52
N VAL A 281 17.59 48.49 1.09
CA VAL A 281 16.20 48.25 1.49
C VAL A 281 16.14 48.34 3.01
N LYS A 282 15.31 49.25 3.53
CA LYS A 282 15.06 49.38 4.96
C LYS A 282 13.59 49.65 5.24
N GLU A 283 13.13 49.25 6.41
CA GLU A 283 11.82 49.66 6.89
C GLU A 283 11.80 51.17 7.18
N VAL A 284 10.64 51.82 7.01
CA VAL A 284 10.52 53.28 7.20
C VAL A 284 10.66 53.61 8.69
N GLY A 285 11.82 54.15 9.07
CA GLY A 285 12.13 54.57 10.42
C GLY A 285 13.58 55.09 10.52
N LEU A 286 13.84 55.99 11.46
CA LEU A 286 15.16 56.62 11.64
C LEU A 286 16.17 55.65 12.30
N ASP A 287 15.72 54.82 13.23
CA ASP A 287 16.60 53.94 14.03
C ASP A 287 16.64 52.48 13.52
N GLN A 288 15.96 52.20 12.41
CA GLN A 288 15.85 50.86 11.86
C GLN A 288 17.09 50.49 11.03
N ARG A 289 17.72 49.36 11.37
CA ARG A 289 18.85 48.82 10.59
C ARG A 289 18.37 48.42 9.19
N PRO A 290 19.23 48.53 8.16
CA PRO A 290 18.90 48.07 6.82
C PRO A 290 18.55 46.58 6.80
N LEU A 291 17.50 46.22 6.05
CA LEU A 291 17.13 44.83 5.76
C LEU A 291 18.03 44.24 4.68
N TYR A 292 18.52 45.08 3.77
CA TYR A 292 19.44 44.71 2.71
C TYR A 292 20.30 45.91 2.31
N ALA A 293 21.57 45.65 1.99
CA ALA A 293 22.47 46.60 1.35
C ALA A 293 23.25 45.87 0.26
N SER A 294 23.22 46.39 -0.96
CA SER A 294 24.00 45.87 -2.09
C SER A 294 25.50 46.03 -1.84
N GLU A 295 26.31 45.12 -2.37
CA GLU A 295 27.77 45.12 -2.17
C GLU A 295 28.48 46.34 -2.78
N ASN A 296 27.85 47.00 -3.75
CA ASN A 296 28.41 48.16 -4.44
C ASN A 296 28.28 49.46 -3.62
N ILE A 297 27.72 49.37 -2.39
CA ILE A 297 27.78 50.43 -1.38
C ILE A 297 29.14 50.35 -0.71
N LYS A 298 30.09 51.14 -1.22
CA LYS A 298 31.34 51.48 -0.54
C LYS A 298 31.26 52.89 0.01
#